data_AF-U7HMX9-F1
#
_entry.id   AF-U7HMX9-F1
#
_cell.length_a   1.000
_cell.length_b   1.000
_cell.length_c   1.000
_cell.angle_alpha   90.00
_cell.angle_beta   90.00
_cell.angle_gamma   90.00
#
_symmetry.space_group_name_H-M   'P 1'
#
loop_
_entity.id
_entity.type
_entity.pdbx_description
1 polymer ?
#
loop_
_entity_poly.entity_id
_entity_poly.type
_entity_poly.pdbx_seq_one_letter_code
_entity_poly.pdbx_strand_id
1 'polypeptide(L)'
;MQVIEQHPYVDQVLNPIPGDTGVGESLAEDSTLEFLEDEIMKVGSLAHNDIDWHKVESEALKLLADRSKDLKVLGFVMLSLQRGGDGERFALSLYLLHRVLDDWWENAWPYPGAKGQRARKMLFTQMLQRALKAVESLNFDASVGDGRQFCLDLVEKLDTQAKDRDLPDDALFDLKRAVEKLPKPDQATAPRTASENTPTNKRETTASSSPSSSASSNTTAASLGNLTLDPSNERATRQSLLKVAELLTSSEPDNALGYRMRRYAIWQSITSLPPTRDGKRTDLAAVSADRVAEYKEALEKTPDLELWQRIEQSLSVSPFWLDGHWLSARAAMALGNTDCAEAIREALKAFVDRLPQLAELTFNDGTPFLSDDGADWLHTAPAAGKGTGVGANPWEQAFDGALELVRQNKLAPAMELLEQGLADAREPRERFYWRLATARLLKETGLKALAAEQIQDLKNQIQGRVLDDWEPALIKQLERLA
;
A
#
# COMPACT_ATOMS: atom_id res chain seq x y z
N MET A 1 -29.68 -18.74 -14.02
CA MET A 1 -28.42 -18.62 -14.78
C MET A 1 -28.54 -18.24 -16.27
N GLN A 2 -29.74 -18.03 -16.83
CA GLN A 2 -29.90 -17.51 -18.21
C GLN A 2 -29.12 -16.20 -18.48
N VAL A 3 -28.92 -15.40 -17.43
CA VAL A 3 -28.12 -14.17 -17.47
C VAL A 3 -26.67 -14.40 -17.92
N ILE A 4 -26.08 -15.57 -17.61
CA ILE A 4 -24.72 -15.91 -18.04
C ILE A 4 -24.72 -16.34 -19.51
N GLU A 5 -25.67 -17.19 -19.91
CA GLU A 5 -25.76 -17.70 -21.28
C GLU A 5 -26.10 -16.59 -22.29
N GLN A 6 -26.83 -15.56 -21.85
CA GLN A 6 -27.21 -14.39 -22.65
C GLN A 6 -26.29 -13.19 -22.43
N HIS A 7 -25.15 -13.37 -21.76
CA HIS A 7 -24.24 -12.27 -21.49
C HIS A 7 -23.65 -11.75 -22.81
N PRO A 8 -23.53 -10.42 -23.03
CA PRO A 8 -23.03 -9.85 -24.29
C PRO A 8 -21.65 -10.36 -24.72
N TYR A 9 -20.82 -10.79 -23.75
CA TYR A 9 -19.49 -11.32 -24.01
C TYR A 9 -19.53 -12.67 -24.73
N VAL A 10 -20.62 -13.43 -24.59
CA VAL A 10 -20.80 -14.71 -25.30
C VAL A 10 -20.78 -14.47 -26.80
N ASP A 11 -21.58 -13.50 -27.27
CA ASP A 11 -21.63 -13.15 -28.69
C ASP A 11 -20.31 -12.54 -29.18
N GLN A 12 -19.68 -11.67 -28.38
CA GLN A 12 -18.38 -11.07 -28.74
C GLN A 12 -17.27 -12.12 -28.89
N VAL A 13 -17.24 -13.13 -28.03
CA VAL A 13 -16.20 -14.16 -28.05
C VAL A 13 -16.49 -15.24 -29.10
N LEU A 14 -17.75 -15.60 -29.31
CA LEU A 14 -18.12 -16.75 -30.16
C LEU A 14 -18.51 -16.38 -31.58
N ASN A 15 -18.98 -15.16 -31.87
CA ASN A 15 -19.36 -14.84 -33.24
C ASN A 15 -18.16 -14.97 -34.19
N PRO A 16 -18.33 -15.62 -35.35
CA PRO A 16 -17.24 -15.82 -36.29
C PRO A 16 -16.77 -14.47 -36.85
N ILE A 17 -15.46 -14.31 -36.96
CA ILE A 17 -14.86 -13.12 -37.56
C ILE A 17 -15.01 -13.22 -39.08
N PRO A 18 -15.41 -12.15 -39.78
CA PRO A 18 -15.52 -12.15 -41.24
C PRO A 18 -14.23 -12.63 -41.93
N GLY A 19 -14.31 -13.74 -42.68
CA GLY A 19 -13.17 -14.34 -43.38
C GLY A 19 -13.37 -15.84 -43.63
N ASP A 20 -12.46 -16.45 -44.39
CA ASP A 20 -12.59 -17.86 -44.85
C ASP A 20 -12.56 -18.89 -43.71
N THR A 21 -11.89 -18.58 -42.61
CA THR A 21 -11.67 -19.52 -41.48
C THR A 21 -12.49 -19.20 -40.24
N GLY A 22 -13.20 -18.06 -40.19
CA GLY A 22 -13.97 -17.61 -39.03
C GLY A 22 -13.17 -17.22 -37.78
N VAL A 23 -11.83 -17.41 -37.79
CA VAL A 23 -10.94 -17.20 -36.64
C VAL A 23 -10.07 -15.94 -36.74
N GLY A 24 -10.15 -15.21 -37.84
CA GLY A 24 -9.37 -14.00 -38.06
C GLY A 24 -7.87 -14.27 -38.29
N GLU A 25 -7.05 -13.24 -38.03
CA GLU A 25 -5.62 -13.22 -38.36
C GLU A 25 -4.68 -13.50 -37.17
N SER A 26 -3.40 -13.74 -37.43
CA SER A 26 -2.39 -13.93 -36.39
C SER A 26 -1.97 -12.59 -35.78
N LEU A 27 -1.80 -12.55 -34.45
CA LEU A 27 -1.46 -11.34 -33.69
C LEU A 27 0.03 -11.22 -33.34
N ALA A 28 0.92 -11.95 -34.02
CA ALA A 28 2.33 -12.06 -33.62
C ALA A 28 3.07 -10.71 -33.47
N GLU A 29 2.65 -9.67 -34.19
CA GLU A 29 3.20 -8.30 -34.14
C GLU A 29 2.14 -7.26 -33.77
N ASP A 30 1.06 -7.67 -33.08
CA ASP A 30 -0.04 -6.78 -32.73
C ASP A 30 0.24 -5.96 -31.46
N SER A 31 0.14 -4.64 -31.56
CA SER A 31 0.39 -3.73 -30.44
C SER A 31 -0.61 -3.86 -29.30
N THR A 32 -1.85 -4.28 -29.59
CA THR A 32 -2.86 -4.50 -28.54
C THR A 32 -2.57 -5.78 -27.79
N LEU A 33 -2.12 -6.85 -28.47
CA LEU A 33 -1.65 -8.07 -27.80
C LEU A 33 -0.41 -7.79 -26.94
N GLU A 34 0.56 -7.02 -27.43
CA GLU A 34 1.76 -6.62 -26.66
C GLU A 34 1.38 -5.86 -25.39
N PHE A 35 0.47 -4.87 -25.49
CA PHE A 35 -0.09 -4.16 -24.34
C PHE A 35 -0.73 -5.12 -23.33
N LEU A 36 -1.54 -6.07 -23.78
CA LEU A 36 -2.18 -7.05 -22.90
C LEU A 36 -1.14 -7.95 -22.22
N GLU A 37 -0.12 -8.41 -22.94
CA GLU A 37 0.97 -9.20 -22.36
C GLU A 37 1.76 -8.40 -21.30
N ASP A 38 2.05 -7.13 -21.54
CA ASP A 38 2.71 -6.23 -20.59
C ASP A 38 1.91 -6.02 -19.32
N GLU A 39 0.60 -5.77 -19.45
CA GLU A 39 -0.30 -5.65 -18.30
C GLU A 39 -0.36 -6.94 -17.49
N ILE A 40 -0.37 -8.10 -18.15
CA ILE A 40 -0.38 -9.39 -17.46
C ILE A 40 0.98 -9.75 -16.86
N MET A 41 2.10 -9.33 -17.44
CA MET A 41 3.44 -9.53 -16.84
C MET A 41 3.60 -8.78 -15.52
N LYS A 42 2.86 -7.68 -15.33
CA LYS A 42 2.81 -7.00 -14.03
C LYS A 42 2.11 -7.83 -12.96
N VAL A 43 1.40 -8.91 -13.32
CA VAL A 43 0.68 -9.77 -12.37
C VAL A 43 1.64 -10.49 -11.44
N GLY A 44 1.60 -10.16 -10.14
CA GLY A 44 2.51 -10.71 -9.13
C GLY A 44 3.83 -9.92 -8.98
N SER A 45 4.03 -8.86 -9.78
CA SER A 45 5.14 -7.91 -9.63
C SER A 45 4.77 -6.75 -8.68
N LEU A 46 5.73 -5.87 -8.41
CA LEU A 46 5.50 -4.63 -7.66
C LEU A 46 4.52 -3.66 -8.36
N ALA A 47 4.39 -3.75 -9.69
CA ALA A 47 3.46 -2.96 -10.49
C ALA A 47 2.06 -3.61 -10.63
N HIS A 48 1.76 -4.67 -9.86
CA HIS A 48 0.47 -5.38 -9.93
C HIS A 48 -0.76 -4.47 -9.74
N ASN A 49 -0.60 -3.40 -8.96
CA ASN A 49 -1.69 -2.47 -8.65
C ASN A 49 -1.89 -1.40 -9.73
N ASP A 50 -0.96 -1.27 -10.68
CA ASP A 50 -1.05 -0.30 -11.79
C ASP A 50 -1.75 -0.91 -13.02
N ILE A 51 -2.21 -2.16 -12.91
CA ILE A 51 -2.86 -2.86 -14.02
C ILE A 51 -4.29 -2.35 -14.19
N ASP A 52 -4.59 -1.81 -15.37
CA ASP A 52 -5.94 -1.38 -15.72
C ASP A 52 -6.77 -2.57 -16.23
N TRP A 53 -7.38 -3.29 -15.29
CA TRP A 53 -8.20 -4.47 -15.59
C TRP A 53 -9.41 -4.17 -16.47
N HIS A 54 -9.96 -2.96 -16.41
CA HIS A 54 -11.08 -2.57 -17.25
C HIS A 54 -10.62 -2.40 -18.70
N LYS A 55 -9.44 -1.80 -18.90
CA LYS A 55 -8.82 -1.69 -20.22
C LYS A 55 -8.37 -3.05 -20.76
N VAL A 56 -7.77 -3.90 -19.92
CA VAL A 56 -7.41 -5.29 -20.30
C VAL A 56 -8.65 -6.06 -20.77
N GLU A 57 -9.75 -6.00 -20.03
CA GLU A 57 -10.99 -6.68 -20.39
C GLU A 57 -11.58 -6.14 -21.70
N SER A 58 -11.73 -4.83 -21.81
CA SER A 58 -12.35 -4.20 -22.99
C SER A 58 -11.52 -4.37 -24.26
N GLU A 59 -10.20 -4.24 -24.21
CA GLU A 59 -9.33 -4.45 -25.36
C GLU A 59 -9.24 -5.93 -25.76
N ALA A 60 -9.19 -6.86 -24.79
CA ALA A 60 -9.19 -8.29 -25.09
C ALA A 60 -10.51 -8.74 -25.74
N LEU A 61 -11.65 -8.23 -25.29
CA LEU A 61 -12.96 -8.52 -25.90
C LEU A 61 -13.09 -7.96 -27.31
N LYS A 62 -12.67 -6.71 -27.55
CA LYS A 62 -12.64 -6.14 -28.91
C LYS A 62 -11.79 -6.97 -29.85
N LEU A 63 -10.62 -7.42 -29.37
CA LEU A 63 -9.72 -8.22 -30.18
C LEU A 63 -10.36 -9.55 -30.59
N LEU A 64 -10.98 -10.26 -29.63
CA LEU A 64 -11.72 -11.51 -29.90
C LEU A 64 -12.94 -11.31 -30.80
N ALA A 65 -13.61 -10.16 -30.74
CA ALA A 65 -14.77 -9.85 -31.55
C ALA A 65 -14.40 -9.50 -33.00
N ASP A 66 -13.35 -8.69 -33.19
CA ASP A 66 -13.12 -7.98 -34.45
C ASP A 66 -11.94 -8.53 -35.27
N ARG A 67 -10.92 -9.12 -34.62
CA ARG A 67 -9.61 -9.36 -35.28
C ARG A 67 -9.10 -10.78 -35.23
N SER A 68 -9.10 -11.44 -34.07
CA SER A 68 -8.52 -12.76 -33.94
C SER A 68 -9.11 -13.59 -32.80
N LYS A 69 -9.38 -14.87 -33.08
CA LYS A 69 -9.68 -15.88 -32.06
C LYS A 69 -8.39 -16.46 -31.51
N ASP A 70 -7.81 -15.75 -30.54
CA ASP A 70 -6.54 -16.11 -29.90
C ASP A 70 -6.74 -16.64 -28.47
N LEU A 71 -6.10 -17.78 -28.16
CA LEU A 71 -6.22 -18.44 -26.86
C LEU A 71 -5.52 -17.71 -25.72
N LYS A 72 -4.46 -16.94 -25.99
CA LYS A 72 -3.85 -16.10 -24.96
C LYS A 72 -4.81 -14.99 -24.56
N VAL A 73 -5.45 -14.37 -25.55
CA VAL A 73 -6.43 -13.29 -25.35
C VAL A 73 -7.66 -13.80 -24.59
N LEU A 74 -8.17 -14.99 -24.93
CA LEU A 74 -9.18 -15.67 -24.11
C LEU A 74 -8.73 -15.85 -22.67
N GLY A 75 -7.47 -16.25 -22.46
CA GLY A 75 -6.88 -16.39 -21.13
C GLY A 75 -6.85 -15.08 -20.35
N PHE A 76 -6.71 -13.93 -21.03
CA PHE A 76 -6.77 -12.60 -20.42
C PHE A 76 -8.19 -12.20 -20.04
N VAL A 77 -9.18 -12.47 -20.91
CA VAL A 77 -10.61 -12.27 -20.59
C VAL A 77 -11.03 -13.14 -19.41
N MET A 78 -10.67 -14.43 -19.41
CA MET A 78 -10.96 -15.31 -18.29
C MET A 78 -10.32 -14.78 -16.99
N LEU A 79 -9.06 -14.35 -17.06
CA LEU A 79 -8.37 -13.79 -15.91
C LEU A 79 -9.03 -12.51 -15.40
N SER A 80 -9.55 -11.63 -16.26
CA SER A 80 -10.23 -10.41 -15.83
C SER A 80 -11.58 -10.74 -15.16
N LEU A 81 -12.34 -11.68 -15.74
CA LEU A 81 -13.63 -12.13 -15.22
C LEU A 81 -13.55 -12.84 -13.87
N GLN A 82 -12.47 -13.59 -13.62
CA GLN A 82 -12.28 -14.37 -12.40
C GLN A 82 -11.81 -13.52 -11.21
N ARG A 83 -11.58 -12.22 -11.39
CA ARG A 83 -11.15 -11.31 -10.32
C ARG A 83 -12.34 -10.73 -9.58
N GLY A 84 -12.09 -10.34 -8.33
CA GLY A 84 -13.05 -9.62 -7.51
C GLY A 84 -14.05 -10.49 -6.74
N GLY A 85 -13.94 -11.82 -6.85
CA GLY A 85 -14.77 -12.75 -6.07
C GLY A 85 -16.23 -12.85 -6.53
N ASP A 86 -16.57 -12.27 -7.68
CA ASP A 86 -17.90 -12.33 -8.28
C ASP A 86 -18.14 -13.72 -8.90
N GLY A 87 -19.08 -14.47 -8.30
CA GLY A 87 -19.43 -15.83 -8.69
C GLY A 87 -20.02 -15.91 -10.10
N GLU A 88 -20.84 -14.95 -10.50
CA GLU A 88 -21.50 -14.89 -11.80
C GLU A 88 -20.49 -14.64 -12.91
N ARG A 89 -19.54 -13.72 -12.70
CA ARG A 89 -18.44 -13.46 -13.65
C ARG A 89 -17.48 -14.64 -13.73
N PHE A 90 -17.20 -15.30 -12.61
CA PHE A 90 -16.43 -16.54 -12.59
C PHE A 90 -17.12 -17.64 -13.41
N ALA A 91 -18.41 -17.86 -13.19
CA ALA A 91 -19.22 -18.82 -13.94
C ALA A 91 -19.25 -18.48 -15.45
N LEU A 92 -19.35 -17.19 -15.80
CA LEU A 92 -19.24 -16.73 -17.19
C LEU A 92 -17.89 -17.09 -17.80
N SER A 93 -16.78 -16.95 -17.08
CA SER A 93 -15.45 -17.31 -17.58
C SER A 93 -15.35 -18.81 -17.94
N LEU A 94 -15.92 -19.69 -17.11
CA LEU A 94 -15.96 -21.13 -17.37
C LEU A 94 -16.90 -21.47 -18.52
N TYR A 95 -18.04 -20.77 -18.60
CA TYR A 95 -18.98 -20.90 -19.70
C TYR A 95 -18.33 -20.54 -21.04
N LEU A 96 -17.60 -19.43 -21.11
CA LEU A 96 -16.87 -19.03 -22.32
C LEU A 96 -15.85 -20.08 -22.73
N LEU A 97 -15.05 -20.62 -21.79
CA LEU A 97 -14.10 -21.69 -22.09
C LEU A 97 -14.81 -22.94 -22.65
N HIS A 98 -15.91 -23.36 -22.01
CA HIS A 98 -16.73 -24.48 -22.46
C HIS A 98 -17.21 -24.30 -23.91
N ARG A 99 -17.68 -23.10 -24.25
CA ARG A 99 -18.17 -22.78 -25.60
C ARG A 99 -17.05 -22.68 -26.63
N VAL A 100 -15.90 -22.13 -26.26
CA VAL A 100 -14.73 -22.06 -27.15
C VAL A 100 -14.19 -23.45 -27.50
N LEU A 101 -14.19 -24.38 -26.55
CA LEU A 101 -13.79 -25.77 -26.80
C LEU A 101 -14.65 -26.45 -27.88
N ASP A 102 -15.93 -26.09 -27.97
CA ASP A 102 -16.85 -26.63 -28.98
C ASP A 102 -16.75 -25.95 -30.34
N ASP A 103 -16.28 -24.71 -30.39
CA ASP A 103 -16.32 -23.90 -31.62
C ASP A 103 -14.93 -23.77 -32.26
N TRP A 104 -14.14 -22.77 -31.85
CA TRP A 104 -12.91 -22.41 -32.56
C TRP A 104 -11.60 -22.89 -31.90
N TRP A 105 -11.64 -23.63 -30.78
CA TRP A 105 -10.44 -24.13 -30.08
C TRP A 105 -9.45 -24.86 -30.99
N GLU A 106 -9.95 -25.63 -31.96
CA GLU A 106 -9.10 -26.43 -32.84
C GLU A 106 -8.25 -25.58 -33.80
N ASN A 107 -8.79 -24.45 -34.24
CA ASN A 107 -8.22 -23.57 -35.25
C ASN A 107 -7.75 -22.23 -34.67
N ALA A 108 -7.74 -22.11 -33.34
CA ALA A 108 -7.40 -20.88 -32.64
C ALA A 108 -5.92 -20.48 -32.80
N TRP A 109 -5.68 -19.18 -32.89
CA TRP A 109 -4.34 -18.61 -32.77
C TRP A 109 -3.82 -18.69 -31.33
N PRO A 110 -2.50 -18.73 -31.11
CA PRO A 110 -1.43 -18.72 -32.11
C PRO A 110 -1.09 -20.12 -32.67
N TYR A 111 -1.84 -21.16 -32.29
CA TYR A 111 -1.47 -22.56 -32.50
C TYR A 111 -2.54 -23.37 -33.28
N PRO A 112 -2.91 -22.95 -34.51
CA PRO A 112 -3.95 -23.62 -35.27
C PRO A 112 -3.52 -25.04 -35.70
N GLY A 113 -4.48 -25.96 -35.71
CA GLY A 113 -4.30 -27.32 -36.23
C GLY A 113 -3.43 -28.26 -35.36
N ALA A 114 -3.14 -29.45 -35.88
CA ALA A 114 -2.56 -30.55 -35.10
C ALA A 114 -1.19 -30.24 -34.46
N LYS A 115 -0.34 -29.44 -35.13
CA LYS A 115 1.00 -29.08 -34.61
C LYS A 115 0.93 -28.25 -33.33
N GLY A 116 -0.18 -27.53 -33.13
CA GLY A 116 -0.43 -26.69 -31.96
C GLY A 116 -0.98 -27.42 -30.73
N GLN A 117 -1.32 -28.71 -30.83
CA GLN A 117 -2.05 -29.45 -29.80
C GLN A 117 -1.36 -29.39 -28.43
N ARG A 118 -0.02 -29.58 -28.39
CA ARG A 118 0.75 -29.57 -27.14
C ARG A 118 0.70 -28.20 -26.44
N ALA A 119 0.84 -27.11 -27.19
CA ALA A 119 0.81 -25.77 -26.62
C ALA A 119 -0.59 -25.40 -26.10
N ARG A 120 -1.64 -25.86 -26.79
CA ARG A 120 -3.03 -25.68 -26.35
C ARG A 120 -3.36 -26.46 -25.08
N LYS A 121 -2.85 -27.69 -24.93
CA LYS A 121 -2.95 -28.43 -23.66
C LYS A 121 -2.32 -27.63 -22.50
N MET A 122 -1.15 -27.03 -22.71
CA MET A 122 -0.48 -26.22 -21.70
C MET A 122 -1.30 -24.96 -21.33
N LEU A 123 -1.85 -24.24 -22.33
CA LEU A 123 -2.71 -23.08 -22.10
C LEU A 123 -3.99 -23.46 -21.36
N PHE A 124 -4.62 -24.59 -21.72
CA PHE A 124 -5.78 -25.13 -21.03
C PHE A 124 -5.49 -25.37 -19.55
N THR A 125 -4.40 -26.09 -19.24
CA THR A 125 -3.97 -26.32 -17.85
C THR A 125 -3.71 -25.01 -17.11
N GLN A 126 -3.08 -24.03 -17.76
CA GLN A 126 -2.81 -22.72 -17.15
C GLN A 126 -4.10 -21.95 -16.84
N MET A 127 -5.08 -21.96 -17.74
CA MET A 127 -6.39 -21.33 -17.53
C MET A 127 -7.12 -21.97 -16.33
N LEU A 128 -7.10 -23.30 -16.22
CA LEU A 128 -7.74 -24.02 -15.12
C LEU A 128 -7.03 -23.81 -13.78
N GLN A 129 -5.70 -23.79 -13.75
CA GLN A 129 -4.95 -23.49 -12.52
C GLN A 129 -5.24 -22.08 -11.99
N ARG A 130 -5.42 -21.10 -12.89
CA ARG A 130 -5.83 -19.74 -12.52
C ARG A 130 -7.25 -19.72 -11.99
N ALA A 131 -8.18 -20.41 -12.64
CA ALA A 131 -9.56 -20.55 -12.18
C ALA A 131 -9.63 -21.20 -10.79
N LEU A 132 -8.85 -22.26 -10.55
CA LEU A 132 -8.77 -22.94 -9.25
C LEU A 132 -8.38 -21.98 -8.12
N LYS A 133 -7.40 -21.10 -8.37
CA LYS A 133 -6.95 -20.10 -7.39
C LYS A 133 -8.02 -19.05 -7.08
N ALA A 134 -8.91 -18.73 -8.04
CA ALA A 134 -9.97 -17.75 -7.84
C ALA A 134 -11.12 -18.28 -6.96
N VAL A 135 -11.31 -19.61 -6.92
CA VAL A 135 -12.47 -20.26 -6.26
C VAL A 135 -12.58 -19.95 -4.78
N GLU A 136 -11.44 -19.81 -4.08
CA GLU A 136 -11.39 -19.54 -2.64
C GLU A 136 -12.06 -18.21 -2.24
N SER A 137 -12.22 -17.29 -3.20
CA SER A 137 -12.76 -15.94 -2.98
C SER A 137 -14.17 -15.72 -3.54
N LEU A 138 -14.82 -16.78 -4.04
CA LEU A 138 -16.11 -16.65 -4.73
C LEU A 138 -17.28 -16.43 -3.78
N ASN A 139 -18.13 -15.48 -4.16
CA ASN A 139 -19.45 -15.27 -3.58
C ASN A 139 -20.50 -15.25 -4.70
N PHE A 140 -21.56 -16.05 -4.55
CA PHE A 140 -22.66 -16.12 -5.52
C PHE A 140 -23.87 -15.35 -4.99
N ASP A 141 -24.54 -14.61 -5.88
CA ASP A 141 -25.80 -13.98 -5.55
C ASP A 141 -26.94 -15.00 -5.62
N ALA A 142 -27.45 -15.38 -4.45
CA ALA A 142 -28.57 -16.31 -4.33
C ALA A 142 -29.86 -15.83 -5.05
N SER A 143 -29.98 -14.55 -5.39
CA SER A 143 -31.12 -13.99 -6.13
C SER A 143 -31.07 -14.25 -7.65
N VAL A 144 -29.87 -14.52 -8.20
CA VAL A 144 -29.64 -14.76 -9.65
C VAL A 144 -29.77 -16.26 -10.00
N GLY A 145 -29.73 -17.12 -8.98
CA GLY A 145 -29.94 -18.56 -9.06
C GLY A 145 -28.85 -19.33 -8.31
N ASP A 146 -28.80 -20.66 -8.52
CA ASP A 146 -27.73 -21.48 -7.95
C ASP A 146 -26.48 -21.44 -8.84
N GLY A 147 -25.72 -20.34 -8.73
CA GLY A 147 -24.48 -20.14 -9.47
C GLY A 147 -23.41 -21.19 -9.14
N ARG A 148 -23.41 -21.70 -7.90
CA ARG A 148 -22.55 -22.81 -7.47
C ARG A 148 -22.88 -24.09 -8.23
N GLN A 149 -24.15 -24.49 -8.30
CA GLN A 149 -24.54 -25.69 -9.05
C GLN A 149 -24.25 -25.54 -10.54
N PHE A 150 -24.49 -24.35 -11.10
CA PHE A 150 -24.15 -24.08 -12.49
C PHE A 150 -22.64 -24.20 -12.80
N CYS A 151 -21.78 -23.76 -11.86
CA CYS A 151 -20.34 -24.00 -11.99
C CYS A 151 -20.00 -25.49 -11.95
N LEU A 152 -20.64 -26.28 -11.09
CA LEU A 152 -20.42 -27.74 -11.04
C LEU A 152 -20.84 -28.42 -12.34
N ASP A 153 -22.01 -28.07 -12.87
CA ASP A 153 -22.51 -28.59 -14.15
C ASP A 153 -21.57 -28.21 -15.30
N LEU A 154 -21.01 -26.99 -15.28
CA LEU A 154 -20.02 -26.55 -16.25
C LEU A 154 -18.69 -27.30 -16.15
N VAL A 155 -18.19 -27.53 -14.94
CA VAL A 155 -16.95 -28.29 -14.72
C VAL A 155 -17.13 -29.73 -15.20
N GLU A 156 -18.30 -30.33 -15.03
CA GLU A 156 -18.60 -31.68 -15.56
C GLU A 156 -18.65 -31.72 -17.10
N LYS A 157 -19.23 -30.69 -17.73
CA LYS A 157 -19.19 -30.55 -19.19
C LYS A 157 -17.75 -30.37 -19.70
N LEU A 158 -16.96 -29.53 -19.03
CA LEU A 158 -15.55 -29.31 -19.35
C LEU A 158 -14.72 -30.59 -19.18
N ASP A 159 -15.00 -31.40 -18.16
CA ASP A 159 -14.34 -32.69 -17.92
C ASP A 159 -14.63 -33.69 -19.06
N THR A 160 -15.88 -33.72 -19.53
CA THR A 160 -16.26 -34.53 -20.70
C THR A 160 -15.53 -34.04 -21.97
N GLN A 161 -15.55 -32.73 -22.23
CA GLN A 161 -14.87 -32.15 -23.39
C GLN A 161 -13.35 -32.34 -23.35
N ALA A 162 -12.75 -32.29 -22.15
CA ALA A 162 -11.34 -32.51 -21.94
C ALA A 162 -10.95 -33.96 -22.29
N LYS A 163 -11.72 -34.94 -21.82
CA LYS A 163 -11.50 -36.37 -22.13
C LYS A 163 -11.64 -36.67 -23.61
N ASP A 164 -12.66 -36.13 -24.27
CA ASP A 164 -12.89 -36.32 -25.71
C ASP A 164 -11.74 -35.76 -26.57
N ARG A 165 -11.06 -34.72 -26.08
CA ARG A 165 -9.99 -34.00 -26.80
C ARG A 165 -8.59 -34.33 -26.27
N ASP A 166 -8.45 -35.32 -25.40
CA ASP A 166 -7.19 -35.73 -24.76
C ASP A 166 -6.50 -34.56 -24.01
N LEU A 167 -7.27 -33.65 -23.42
CA LEU A 167 -6.77 -32.54 -22.60
C LEU A 167 -6.54 -33.00 -21.14
N PRO A 168 -5.59 -32.38 -20.40
CA PRO A 168 -5.38 -32.70 -18.98
C PRO A 168 -6.61 -32.36 -18.13
N ASP A 169 -7.12 -33.32 -17.36
CA ASP A 169 -8.33 -33.21 -16.54
C ASP A 169 -8.06 -33.09 -15.02
N ASP A 170 -6.82 -33.32 -14.56
CA ASP A 170 -6.44 -33.24 -13.13
C ASP A 170 -6.92 -31.93 -12.46
N ALA A 171 -6.71 -30.79 -13.14
CA ALA A 171 -7.10 -29.48 -12.61
C ALA A 171 -8.62 -29.28 -12.57
N LEU A 172 -9.40 -29.98 -13.41
CA LEU A 172 -10.87 -29.95 -13.38
C LEU A 172 -11.40 -30.71 -12.17
N PHE A 173 -10.77 -31.83 -11.81
CA PHE A 173 -11.12 -32.57 -10.60
C PHE A 173 -10.92 -31.72 -9.33
N ASP A 174 -9.76 -31.05 -9.23
CA ASP A 174 -9.49 -30.14 -8.11
C ASP A 174 -10.45 -28.94 -8.12
N LEU A 175 -10.77 -28.41 -9.30
CA LEU A 175 -11.73 -27.31 -9.45
C LEU A 175 -13.13 -27.71 -8.99
N LYS A 176 -13.61 -28.89 -9.39
CA LYS A 176 -14.89 -29.45 -8.94
C LYS A 176 -14.93 -29.53 -7.42
N ARG A 177 -13.89 -30.11 -6.80
CA ARG A 177 -13.79 -30.25 -5.35
C ARG A 177 -13.73 -28.89 -4.63
N ALA A 178 -13.08 -27.89 -5.22
CA ALA A 178 -13.02 -26.55 -4.67
C ALA A 178 -14.40 -25.86 -4.70
N VAL A 179 -15.12 -25.94 -5.82
CA VAL A 179 -16.48 -25.40 -5.96
C VAL A 179 -17.47 -26.15 -5.05
N GLU A 180 -17.29 -27.46 -4.86
CA GLU A 180 -18.13 -28.26 -3.96
C GLU A 180 -18.07 -27.77 -2.50
N LYS A 181 -16.91 -27.25 -2.07
CA LYS A 181 -16.71 -26.72 -0.71
C LYS A 181 -17.37 -25.35 -0.49
N LEU A 182 -17.80 -24.66 -1.54
CA LEU A 182 -18.48 -23.39 -1.40
C LEU A 182 -19.85 -23.58 -0.72
N PRO A 183 -20.27 -22.61 0.12
CA PRO A 183 -21.53 -22.71 0.85
C PRO A 183 -22.70 -22.84 -0.12
N LYS A 184 -23.64 -23.75 0.20
CA LYS A 184 -24.87 -23.90 -0.57
C LYS A 184 -25.80 -22.71 -0.26
N PRO A 185 -26.49 -22.14 -1.27
CA PRO A 185 -27.38 -20.99 -1.07
C PRO A 185 -28.53 -21.25 -0.06
N ASP A 186 -28.85 -22.52 0.23
CA ASP A 186 -29.94 -22.92 1.12
C ASP A 186 -29.56 -23.10 2.62
N GLN A 187 -28.30 -22.85 3.01
CA GLN A 187 -27.84 -22.92 4.42
C GLN A 187 -27.61 -21.57 5.09
N ALA A 188 -28.21 -20.50 4.55
CA ALA A 188 -28.26 -19.21 5.22
C ALA A 188 -29.55 -19.02 6.04
N THR A 189 -29.89 -19.97 6.94
CA THR A 189 -30.88 -19.67 8.00
C THR A 189 -30.65 -20.47 9.28
N ALA A 190 -30.32 -19.74 10.36
CA ALA A 190 -30.62 -19.93 11.80
C ALA A 190 -29.39 -19.67 12.72
N PRO A 191 -29.58 -19.14 13.95
CA PRO A 191 -29.47 -17.70 14.22
C PRO A 191 -28.51 -17.36 15.38
N ARG A 192 -27.99 -16.13 15.43
CA ARG A 192 -27.53 -15.51 16.69
C ARG A 192 -28.32 -14.21 16.94
N THR A 193 -29.48 -14.43 17.56
CA THR A 193 -30.24 -13.59 18.50
C THR A 193 -29.99 -12.07 18.52
N ALA A 194 -31.01 -11.36 18.03
CA ALA A 194 -31.77 -10.29 18.68
C ALA A 194 -31.03 -9.01 19.13
N SER A 195 -31.29 -7.92 18.41
CA SER A 195 -32.20 -6.90 18.95
C SER A 195 -33.05 -6.30 17.83
N GLU A 196 -34.33 -6.52 18.00
CA GLU A 196 -35.48 -6.09 17.21
C GLU A 196 -35.73 -4.59 17.44
N ASN A 197 -35.98 -3.85 16.36
CA ASN A 197 -37.12 -2.93 16.26
C ASN A 197 -37.18 -2.32 14.86
N THR A 198 -37.96 -2.99 14.00
CA THR A 198 -38.71 -2.37 12.90
C THR A 198 -40.03 -1.81 13.50
N PRO A 199 -40.74 -0.85 12.88
CA PRO A 199 -41.45 -1.10 11.62
C PRO A 199 -41.26 0.03 10.59
N THR A 200 -40.98 -0.29 9.32
CA THR A 200 -41.95 -0.68 8.28
C THR A 200 -42.94 0.42 7.96
N ASN A 201 -42.82 1.01 6.77
CA ASN A 201 -44.00 1.05 5.90
C ASN A 201 -43.64 0.96 4.42
N LYS A 202 -44.41 0.11 3.74
CA LYS A 202 -44.28 -0.36 2.37
C LYS A 202 -45.34 0.35 1.53
N ARG A 203 -45.00 0.92 0.37
CA ARG A 203 -45.92 0.86 -0.78
C ARG A 203 -45.25 1.14 -2.13
N GLU A 204 -45.64 0.29 -3.06
CA GLU A 204 -45.40 0.23 -4.50
C GLU A 204 -45.78 1.50 -5.30
N THR A 205 -45.03 1.64 -6.40
CA THR A 205 -45.37 2.15 -7.75
C THR A 205 -46.12 3.47 -7.94
N THR A 206 -45.50 4.37 -8.72
CA THR A 206 -46.03 4.79 -10.04
C THR A 206 -45.02 5.68 -10.76
N ALA A 207 -44.84 5.43 -12.06
CA ALA A 207 -44.10 6.28 -12.97
C ALA A 207 -44.89 7.56 -13.30
N SER A 208 -44.19 8.70 -13.36
CA SER A 208 -44.38 9.69 -14.43
C SER A 208 -43.29 10.77 -14.41
N SER A 209 -42.86 11.09 -15.62
CA SER A 209 -41.91 12.09 -16.09
C SER A 209 -42.17 13.53 -15.62
N SER A 210 -41.10 14.27 -15.33
CA SER A 210 -40.68 15.52 -16.04
C SER A 210 -39.43 16.14 -15.39
N PRO A 211 -38.57 16.83 -16.16
CA PRO A 211 -37.26 17.29 -15.70
C PRO A 211 -37.34 18.70 -15.08
N SER A 212 -36.65 18.90 -13.97
CA SER A 212 -36.42 20.22 -13.38
C SER A 212 -34.93 20.39 -13.13
N SER A 213 -34.33 21.22 -13.98
CA SER A 213 -33.01 21.79 -13.84
C SER A 213 -32.86 22.60 -12.55
N SER A 214 -31.82 22.30 -11.76
CA SER A 214 -31.15 23.30 -10.93
C SER A 214 -29.65 23.01 -10.88
N ALA A 215 -28.91 24.09 -11.08
CA ALA A 215 -27.49 24.14 -11.37
C ALA A 215 -26.60 23.85 -10.16
N SER A 216 -25.44 23.27 -10.47
CA SER A 216 -24.11 23.56 -9.93
C SER A 216 -23.90 23.65 -8.41
N SER A 217 -23.31 22.59 -7.87
CA SER A 217 -22.09 22.73 -7.07
C SER A 217 -21.19 21.52 -7.33
N ASN A 218 -20.15 21.73 -8.14
CA ASN A 218 -19.03 20.80 -8.27
C ASN A 218 -18.27 20.76 -6.94
N THR A 219 -18.60 19.78 -6.10
CA THR A 219 -17.63 19.14 -5.23
C THR A 219 -17.59 17.69 -5.66
N THR A 220 -16.50 17.30 -6.32
CA THR A 220 -16.17 15.90 -6.55
C THR A 220 -16.01 15.25 -5.17
N ALA A 221 -17.09 14.70 -4.63
CA ALA A 221 -17.02 13.88 -3.44
C ALA A 221 -16.13 12.68 -3.80
N ALA A 222 -14.93 12.64 -3.21
CA ALA A 222 -14.06 11.49 -3.32
C ALA A 222 -14.79 10.31 -2.66
N SER A 223 -15.39 9.47 -3.51
CA SER A 223 -16.07 8.26 -3.08
C SER A 223 -15.02 7.19 -2.79
N LEU A 224 -15.00 6.67 -1.56
CA LEU A 224 -14.10 5.59 -1.14
C LEU A 224 -14.36 4.25 -1.85
N GLY A 225 -15.33 4.18 -2.77
CA GLY A 225 -15.80 2.93 -3.36
C GLY A 225 -16.30 1.95 -2.29
N ASN A 226 -16.45 0.68 -2.63
CA ASN A 226 -16.74 -0.36 -1.64
C ASN A 226 -15.47 -0.65 -0.82
N LEU A 227 -15.35 0.02 0.33
CA LEU A 227 -14.41 -0.35 1.39
C LEU A 227 -14.87 -1.67 2.02
N THR A 228 -14.19 -2.77 1.70
CA THR A 228 -14.37 -4.04 2.40
C THR A 228 -13.37 -4.10 3.57
N LEU A 229 -13.90 -4.13 4.80
CA LEU A 229 -13.13 -4.38 6.01
C LEU A 229 -13.38 -5.83 6.40
N ASP A 230 -12.53 -6.73 5.93
CA ASP A 230 -12.58 -8.14 6.31
C ASP A 230 -11.47 -8.41 7.34
N PRO A 231 -11.80 -8.61 8.63
CA PRO A 231 -10.81 -8.92 9.67
C PRO A 231 -10.08 -10.24 9.41
N SER A 232 -10.63 -11.12 8.57
CA SER A 232 -10.02 -12.38 8.15
C SER A 232 -8.95 -12.17 7.08
N ASN A 233 -9.01 -11.05 6.34
CA ASN A 233 -8.09 -10.70 5.26
C ASN A 233 -7.30 -9.44 5.62
N GLU A 234 -6.20 -9.65 6.35
CA GLU A 234 -5.30 -8.59 6.81
C GLU A 234 -4.78 -7.72 5.66
N ARG A 235 -4.62 -8.29 4.45
CA ARG A 235 -4.17 -7.57 3.26
C ARG A 235 -5.25 -6.62 2.73
N ALA A 236 -6.50 -7.07 2.67
CA ALA A 236 -7.63 -6.22 2.28
C ALA A 236 -7.87 -5.11 3.31
N THR A 237 -7.84 -5.44 4.60
CA THR A 237 -7.96 -4.45 5.68
C THR A 237 -6.86 -3.40 5.61
N ARG A 238 -5.60 -3.81 5.35
CA ARG A 238 -4.49 -2.88 5.13
C ARG A 238 -4.75 -1.93 3.96
N GLN A 239 -5.21 -2.45 2.83
CA GLN A 239 -5.51 -1.63 1.64
C GLN A 239 -6.67 -0.65 1.90
N SER A 240 -7.71 -1.10 2.58
CA SER A 240 -8.84 -0.26 2.99
C SER A 240 -8.37 0.87 3.91
N LEU A 241 -7.51 0.59 4.89
CA LEU A 241 -6.92 1.62 5.76
C LEU A 241 -6.03 2.62 4.99
N LEU A 242 -5.24 2.15 4.00
CA LEU A 242 -4.44 3.03 3.16
C LEU A 242 -5.30 3.96 2.29
N LYS A 243 -6.41 3.47 1.73
CA LYS A 243 -7.37 4.29 0.97
C LYS A 243 -8.05 5.34 1.84
N VAL A 244 -8.45 4.99 3.07
CA VAL A 244 -8.99 5.95 4.03
C VAL A 244 -7.94 6.99 4.39
N ALA A 245 -6.70 6.57 4.65
CA ALA A 245 -5.61 7.49 4.93
C ALA A 245 -5.32 8.43 3.75
N GLU A 246 -5.33 7.91 2.52
CA GLU A 246 -5.18 8.70 1.29
C GLU A 246 -6.28 9.75 1.15
N LEU A 247 -7.55 9.35 1.31
CA LEU A 247 -8.66 10.28 1.32
C LEU A 247 -8.43 11.38 2.35
N LEU A 248 -8.14 11.04 3.60
CA LEU A 248 -7.93 12.01 4.68
C LEU A 248 -6.80 12.98 4.34
N THR A 249 -5.67 12.48 3.85
CA THR A 249 -4.53 13.34 3.45
C THR A 249 -4.82 14.20 2.21
N SER A 250 -5.79 13.81 1.38
CA SER A 250 -6.20 14.58 0.19
C SER A 250 -7.25 15.64 0.51
N SER A 251 -8.15 15.37 1.45
CA SER A 251 -9.22 16.29 1.87
C SER A 251 -8.75 17.27 2.94
N GLU A 252 -7.95 16.80 3.90
CA GLU A 252 -7.49 17.53 5.09
C GLU A 252 -5.97 17.29 5.27
N PRO A 253 -5.12 17.91 4.44
CA PRO A 253 -3.67 17.67 4.45
C PRO A 253 -2.98 18.15 5.73
N ASP A 254 -3.62 19.03 6.49
CA ASP A 254 -3.22 19.57 7.78
C ASP A 254 -3.59 18.65 8.96
N ASN A 255 -4.47 17.67 8.75
CA ASN A 255 -4.93 16.76 9.79
C ASN A 255 -3.95 15.58 9.99
N ALA A 256 -3.36 15.51 11.19
CA ALA A 256 -2.41 14.48 11.58
C ALA A 256 -2.98 13.03 11.51
N LEU A 257 -4.30 12.86 11.61
CA LEU A 257 -4.94 11.54 11.66
C LEU A 257 -4.65 10.70 10.40
N GLY A 258 -4.71 11.32 9.21
CA GLY A 258 -4.45 10.60 7.95
C GLY A 258 -3.05 9.98 7.92
N TYR A 259 -2.04 10.74 8.36
CA TYR A 259 -0.65 10.27 8.42
C TYR A 259 -0.45 9.17 9.46
N ARG A 260 -1.10 9.26 10.62
CA ARG A 260 -1.09 8.20 11.66
C ARG A 260 -1.73 6.91 11.14
N MET A 261 -2.89 7.00 10.50
CA MET A 261 -3.56 5.84 9.90
C MET A 261 -2.72 5.17 8.83
N ARG A 262 -2.04 5.96 7.97
CA ARG A 262 -1.13 5.43 6.95
C ARG A 262 0.00 4.61 7.58
N ARG A 263 0.67 5.12 8.62
CA ARG A 263 1.77 4.41 9.31
C ARG A 263 1.28 3.15 10.00
N TYR A 264 0.12 3.23 10.65
CA TYR A 264 -0.53 2.06 11.23
C TYR A 264 -0.76 0.99 10.17
N ALA A 265 -1.36 1.34 9.02
CA ALA A 265 -1.61 0.39 7.94
C ALA A 265 -0.31 -0.25 7.41
N ILE A 266 0.76 0.53 7.23
CA ILE A 266 2.05 0.05 6.71
C ILE A 266 2.71 -0.93 7.70
N TRP A 267 2.75 -0.60 9.00
CA TRP A 267 3.60 -1.33 9.96
C TRP A 267 2.86 -2.32 10.87
N GLN A 268 1.53 -2.30 10.93
CA GLN A 268 0.76 -3.19 11.81
C GLN A 268 1.08 -4.66 11.59
N SER A 269 1.28 -5.08 10.34
CA SER A 269 1.55 -6.48 9.99
C SER A 269 3.00 -6.90 10.13
N ILE A 270 3.90 -5.95 10.34
CA ILE A 270 5.33 -6.21 10.45
C ILE A 270 5.63 -6.50 11.92
N THR A 271 5.74 -7.79 12.26
CA THR A 271 5.99 -8.27 13.63
C THR A 271 7.40 -8.81 13.83
N SER A 272 8.14 -9.03 12.75
CA SER A 272 9.50 -9.57 12.77
C SER A 272 10.41 -8.78 11.82
N LEU A 273 11.71 -8.90 12.04
CA LEU A 273 12.73 -8.25 11.22
C LEU A 273 12.84 -8.94 9.85
N PRO A 274 13.11 -8.20 8.77
CA PRO A 274 13.41 -8.80 7.49
C PRO A 274 14.63 -9.72 7.57
N PRO A 275 14.68 -10.82 6.81
CA PRO A 275 15.81 -11.74 6.82
C PRO A 275 17.10 -11.01 6.43
N THR A 276 18.16 -11.28 7.17
CA THR A 276 19.49 -10.68 6.96
C THR A 276 20.47 -11.74 6.47
N ARG A 277 21.38 -11.35 5.57
CA ARG A 277 22.42 -12.24 5.04
C ARG A 277 23.62 -12.36 5.98
N ASP A 278 24.14 -11.20 6.39
CA ASP A 278 25.37 -11.09 7.18
C ASP A 278 25.07 -10.51 8.59
N GLY A 279 23.83 -10.65 9.08
CA GLY A 279 23.36 -10.06 10.34
C GLY A 279 23.06 -8.56 10.29
N LYS A 280 23.34 -7.87 9.16
CA LYS A 280 23.03 -6.44 8.95
C LYS A 280 22.41 -6.09 7.60
N ARG A 281 22.82 -6.76 6.53
CA ARG A 281 22.27 -6.55 5.17
C ARG A 281 21.04 -7.39 4.93
N THR A 282 19.99 -6.75 4.41
CA THR A 282 18.75 -7.39 4.00
C THR A 282 18.71 -7.58 2.48
N ASP A 283 17.89 -8.52 1.99
CA ASP A 283 17.65 -8.71 0.55
C ASP A 283 16.64 -7.70 -0.02
N LEU A 284 16.26 -6.69 0.76
CA LEU A 284 15.33 -5.65 0.36
C LEU A 284 16.02 -4.60 -0.51
N ALA A 285 15.35 -4.18 -1.58
CA ALA A 285 15.81 -3.10 -2.44
C ALA A 285 15.58 -1.75 -1.75
N ALA A 286 16.59 -0.88 -1.79
CA ALA A 286 16.44 0.51 -1.38
C ALA A 286 15.58 1.29 -2.40
N VAL A 287 15.00 2.40 -1.96
CA VAL A 287 14.43 3.40 -2.87
C VAL A 287 15.57 3.96 -3.72
N SER A 288 15.31 4.14 -5.03
CA SER A 288 16.30 4.69 -5.98
C SER A 288 16.97 5.95 -5.43
N ALA A 289 18.31 5.96 -5.44
CA ALA A 289 19.11 7.09 -4.98
C ALA A 289 18.79 8.38 -5.74
N ASP A 290 18.48 8.28 -7.05
CA ASP A 290 18.09 9.42 -7.88
C ASP A 290 16.79 10.05 -7.38
N ARG A 291 15.78 9.23 -7.01
CA ARG A 291 14.52 9.73 -6.43
C ARG A 291 14.74 10.38 -5.07
N VAL A 292 15.59 9.80 -4.22
CA VAL A 292 15.90 10.38 -2.90
C VAL A 292 16.63 11.71 -3.06
N ALA A 293 17.55 11.82 -4.02
CA ALA A 293 18.24 13.08 -4.35
C ALA A 293 17.26 14.14 -4.86
N GLU A 294 16.34 13.78 -5.75
CA GLU A 294 15.27 14.67 -6.24
C GLU A 294 14.43 15.22 -5.08
N TYR A 295 14.00 14.37 -4.14
CA TYR A 295 13.24 14.81 -2.97
C TYR A 295 14.02 15.76 -2.08
N LYS A 296 15.30 15.48 -1.82
CA LYS A 296 16.16 16.35 -1.01
C LYS A 296 16.36 17.71 -1.68
N GLU A 297 16.62 17.75 -2.99
CA GLU A 297 16.77 18.99 -3.75
C GLU A 297 15.46 19.80 -3.77
N ALA A 298 14.31 19.14 -3.93
CA ALA A 298 13.01 19.80 -3.94
C ALA A 298 12.67 20.40 -2.55
N LEU A 299 13.05 19.73 -1.47
CA LEU A 299 12.90 20.24 -0.09
C LEU A 299 13.76 21.48 0.19
N GLU A 300 14.92 21.62 -0.45
CA GLU A 300 15.80 22.78 -0.28
C GLU A 300 15.31 24.03 -1.00
N LYS A 301 14.50 23.87 -2.07
CA LYS A 301 13.96 24.99 -2.86
C LYS A 301 12.71 25.57 -2.22
N THR A 302 11.56 25.00 -2.56
CA THR A 302 10.23 25.40 -2.08
C THR A 302 9.39 24.13 -1.99
N PRO A 303 9.21 23.57 -0.80
CA PRO A 303 8.39 22.37 -0.64
C PRO A 303 6.93 22.71 -0.92
N ASP A 304 6.30 21.90 -1.77
CA ASP A 304 4.89 21.95 -2.09
C ASP A 304 4.16 20.72 -1.54
N LEU A 305 2.83 20.78 -1.56
CA LEU A 305 1.98 19.67 -1.11
C LEU A 305 2.15 18.43 -2.00
N GLU A 306 2.43 18.62 -3.29
CA GLU A 306 2.60 17.54 -4.26
C GLU A 306 3.89 16.73 -3.98
N LEU A 307 5.01 17.39 -3.66
CA LEU A 307 6.22 16.75 -3.18
C LEU A 307 5.95 15.92 -1.92
N TRP A 308 5.22 16.49 -0.96
CA TRP A 308 4.88 15.77 0.26
C TRP A 308 4.05 14.51 -0.04
N GLN A 309 3.06 14.60 -0.93
CA GLN A 309 2.27 13.45 -1.38
C GLN A 309 3.11 12.39 -2.13
N ARG A 310 4.06 12.79 -2.99
CA ARG A 310 4.97 11.86 -3.68
C ARG A 310 5.91 11.11 -2.72
N ILE A 311 6.43 11.81 -1.71
CA ILE A 311 7.21 11.19 -0.63
C ILE A 311 6.35 10.15 0.09
N GLU A 312 5.13 10.53 0.50
CA GLU A 312 4.19 9.64 1.17
C GLU A 312 3.80 8.40 0.34
N GLN A 313 3.60 8.57 -0.97
CA GLN A 313 3.34 7.46 -1.88
C GLN A 313 4.53 6.50 -1.91
N SER A 314 5.75 7.03 -1.98
CA SER A 314 6.98 6.23 -1.94
C SER A 314 7.12 5.46 -0.63
N LEU A 315 6.71 6.04 0.50
CA LEU A 315 6.71 5.39 1.82
C LEU A 315 5.71 4.24 1.90
N SER A 316 4.57 4.34 1.20
CA SER A 316 3.55 3.27 1.20
C SER A 316 4.02 1.99 0.49
N VAL A 317 4.92 2.11 -0.49
CA VAL A 317 5.51 0.98 -1.23
C VAL A 317 6.86 0.51 -0.66
N SER A 318 7.48 1.30 0.23
CA SER A 318 8.78 0.99 0.85
C SER A 318 8.71 1.08 2.39
N PRO A 319 8.14 0.07 3.07
CA PRO A 319 7.86 0.12 4.52
C PRO A 319 9.09 0.33 5.42
N PHE A 320 10.26 -0.13 4.96
CA PHE A 320 11.53 -0.07 5.71
C PHE A 320 12.39 1.15 5.33
N TRP A 321 11.92 2.03 4.45
CA TRP A 321 12.59 3.30 4.17
C TRP A 321 12.26 4.31 5.27
N LEU A 322 12.93 4.16 6.42
CA LEU A 322 12.68 4.98 7.60
C LEU A 322 13.16 6.42 7.39
N ASP A 323 14.27 6.61 6.67
CA ASP A 323 14.80 7.94 6.33
C ASP A 323 13.79 8.81 5.54
N GLY A 324 12.93 8.20 4.73
CA GLY A 324 11.88 8.94 4.01
C GLY A 324 10.81 9.52 4.94
N HIS A 325 10.62 8.98 6.14
CA HIS A 325 9.72 9.55 7.14
C HIS A 325 10.27 10.86 7.71
N TRP A 326 11.60 10.96 7.86
CA TRP A 326 12.26 12.21 8.21
C TRP A 326 12.09 13.26 7.11
N LEU A 327 12.22 12.88 5.83
CA LEU A 327 11.96 13.77 4.70
C LEU A 327 10.50 14.24 4.67
N SER A 328 9.54 13.34 4.93
CA SER A 328 8.11 13.68 5.02
C SER A 328 7.83 14.66 6.17
N ALA A 329 8.43 14.45 7.34
CA ALA A 329 8.29 15.38 8.46
C ALA A 329 8.91 16.76 8.17
N ARG A 330 10.03 16.81 7.44
CA ARG A 330 10.62 18.08 6.97
C ARG A 330 9.72 18.80 5.97
N ALA A 331 9.09 18.07 5.04
CA ALA A 331 8.11 18.64 4.13
C ALA A 331 6.92 19.24 4.90
N ALA A 332 6.38 18.49 5.87
CA ALA A 332 5.28 18.92 6.73
C ALA A 332 5.65 20.19 7.52
N MET A 333 6.83 20.24 8.15
CA MET A 333 7.30 21.41 8.89
C MET A 333 7.46 22.64 8.00
N ALA A 334 8.01 22.47 6.80
CA ALA A 334 8.20 23.59 5.88
C ALA A 334 6.88 24.14 5.32
N LEU A 335 5.84 23.30 5.22
CA LEU A 335 4.47 23.70 4.89
C LEU A 335 3.69 24.28 6.09
N GLY A 336 4.29 24.31 7.28
CA GLY A 336 3.66 24.82 8.51
C GLY A 336 2.79 23.81 9.27
N ASN A 337 2.76 22.54 8.85
CA ASN A 337 1.98 21.47 9.47
C ASN A 337 2.80 20.75 10.55
N THR A 338 3.12 21.45 11.65
CA THR A 338 3.94 20.94 12.75
C THR A 338 3.33 19.71 13.41
N ASP A 339 2.00 19.69 13.58
CA ASP A 339 1.30 18.58 14.24
C ASP A 339 1.39 17.29 13.41
N CYS A 340 1.37 17.41 12.09
CA CYS A 340 1.58 16.28 11.18
C CYS A 340 3.03 15.78 11.26
N ALA A 341 4.00 16.68 11.31
CA ALA A 341 5.42 16.31 11.44
C ALA A 341 5.69 15.54 12.73
N GLU A 342 5.12 15.99 13.85
CA GLU A 342 5.22 15.30 15.14
C GLU A 342 4.50 13.95 15.12
N ALA A 343 3.31 13.88 14.54
CA ALA A 343 2.59 12.61 14.41
C ALA A 343 3.35 11.57 13.59
N ILE A 344 4.07 11.99 12.54
CA ILE A 344 4.95 11.11 11.75
C ILE A 344 6.13 10.63 12.61
N ARG A 345 6.76 11.54 13.37
CA ARG A 345 7.88 11.23 14.27
C ARG A 345 7.47 10.23 15.35
N GLU A 346 6.34 10.46 16.01
CA GLU A 346 5.79 9.58 17.05
C GLU A 346 5.50 8.17 16.51
N ALA A 347 4.87 8.09 15.34
CA ALA A 347 4.56 6.81 14.71
C ALA A 347 5.84 6.04 14.35
N LEU A 348 6.84 6.72 13.78
CA LEU A 348 8.14 6.10 13.48
C LEU A 348 8.84 5.64 14.75
N LYS A 349 8.84 6.47 15.80
CA LYS A 349 9.46 6.14 17.08
C LYS A 349 8.83 4.90 17.69
N ALA A 350 7.50 4.80 17.71
CA ALA A 350 6.80 3.63 18.19
C ALA A 350 7.14 2.35 17.39
N PHE A 351 7.39 2.48 16.08
CA PHE A 351 7.81 1.36 15.26
C PHE A 351 9.25 0.91 15.54
N VAL A 352 10.19 1.86 15.69
CA VAL A 352 11.58 1.58 16.04
C VAL A 352 11.70 1.04 17.46
N ASP A 353 10.97 1.59 18.44
CA ASP A 353 10.97 1.10 19.82
C ASP A 353 10.43 -0.34 19.92
N ARG A 354 9.49 -0.72 19.03
CA ARG A 354 8.96 -2.08 18.93
C ARG A 354 9.98 -3.07 18.33
N LEU A 355 10.81 -2.62 17.40
CA LEU A 355 11.82 -3.42 16.70
C LEU A 355 13.16 -2.65 16.65
N PRO A 356 13.89 -2.54 17.78
CA PRO A 356 15.05 -1.63 17.89
C PRO A 356 16.21 -1.99 16.96
N GLN A 357 16.31 -3.27 16.58
CA GLN A 357 17.33 -3.75 15.64
C GLN A 357 17.16 -3.18 14.23
N LEU A 358 15.99 -2.63 13.87
CA LEU A 358 15.77 -1.99 12.56
C LEU A 358 16.71 -0.82 12.30
N ALA A 359 17.11 -0.08 13.34
CA ALA A 359 18.00 1.06 13.21
C ALA A 359 19.42 0.66 12.75
N GLU A 360 19.82 -0.60 12.95
CA GLU A 360 21.15 -1.11 12.59
C GLU A 360 21.18 -1.86 11.24
N LEU A 361 20.01 -2.03 10.59
CA LEU A 361 19.88 -2.76 9.33
C LEU A 361 20.11 -1.89 8.10
N THR A 362 20.51 -2.57 7.01
CA THR A 362 20.80 -1.96 5.71
C THR A 362 20.05 -2.70 4.59
N PHE A 363 19.77 -1.99 3.50
CA PHE A 363 19.27 -2.56 2.25
C PHE A 363 20.37 -3.36 1.53
N ASN A 364 20.01 -4.02 0.44
CA ASN A 364 20.92 -4.87 -0.34
C ASN A 364 22.14 -4.11 -0.90
N ASP A 365 21.99 -2.83 -1.22
CA ASP A 365 23.04 -1.92 -1.69
C ASP A 365 23.97 -1.43 -0.55
N GLY A 366 23.58 -1.63 0.71
CA GLY A 366 24.28 -1.16 1.91
C GLY A 366 23.79 0.18 2.45
N THR A 367 22.76 0.79 1.84
CA THR A 367 22.12 1.98 2.36
C THR A 367 21.45 1.65 3.71
N PRO A 368 21.65 2.44 4.78
CA PRO A 368 21.00 2.19 6.07
C PRO A 368 19.50 2.47 6.00
N PHE A 369 18.70 1.75 6.79
CA PHE A 369 17.25 1.98 6.88
C PHE A 369 16.95 3.37 7.47
N LEU A 370 17.75 3.77 8.46
CA LEU A 370 17.70 5.07 9.14
C LEU A 370 19.11 5.67 9.12
N SER A 371 19.24 6.88 8.59
CA SER A 371 20.52 7.61 8.63
C SER A 371 20.80 8.15 10.03
N ASP A 372 22.05 8.51 10.32
CA ASP A 372 22.42 9.14 11.60
C ASP A 372 21.62 10.43 11.85
N ASP A 373 21.40 11.25 10.81
CA ASP A 373 20.60 12.49 10.89
C ASP A 373 19.13 12.18 11.21
N GLY A 374 18.57 11.14 10.59
CA GLY A 374 17.20 10.67 10.87
C GLY A 374 17.05 10.07 12.28
N ALA A 375 18.08 9.39 12.78
CA ALA A 375 18.13 8.86 14.14
C ALA A 375 18.21 9.99 15.17
N ASP A 376 19.08 10.98 14.97
CA ASP A 376 19.17 12.17 15.81
C ASP A 376 17.83 12.92 15.87
N TRP A 377 17.15 13.08 14.72
CA TRP A 377 15.82 13.68 14.65
C TRP A 377 14.77 12.88 15.45
N LEU A 378 14.80 11.55 15.40
CA LEU A 378 13.84 10.70 16.11
C LEU A 378 13.89 10.91 17.64
N HIS A 379 15.09 11.19 18.15
CA HIS A 379 15.36 11.47 19.56
C HIS A 379 15.33 12.96 19.92
N THR A 380 15.12 13.85 18.96
CA THR A 380 14.93 15.28 19.22
C THR A 380 13.56 15.50 19.87
N ALA A 381 13.52 16.37 20.89
CA ALA A 381 12.28 16.75 21.55
C ALA A 381 11.32 17.37 20.54
N PRO A 382 9.99 17.19 20.71
CA PRO A 382 9.01 17.77 19.80
C PRO A 382 9.27 19.28 19.66
N ALA A 383 9.29 19.78 18.42
CA ALA A 383 9.27 21.21 18.19
C ALA A 383 7.89 21.69 18.63
N ALA A 384 7.77 22.07 19.90
CA ALA A 384 6.52 22.53 20.47
C ALA A 384 5.96 23.63 19.56
N GLY A 385 4.88 23.29 18.85
CA GLY A 385 4.07 24.26 18.15
C GLY A 385 3.79 25.42 19.11
N LYS A 386 3.83 26.65 18.59
CA LYS A 386 3.59 27.89 19.33
C LYS A 386 2.38 27.75 20.26
N GLY A 387 2.68 27.34 21.48
CA GLY A 387 1.74 26.84 22.46
C GLY A 387 2.44 27.06 23.79
N THR A 388 1.95 28.07 24.49
CA THR A 388 2.43 28.54 25.79
C THR A 388 2.82 27.40 26.73
N GLY A 389 4.12 27.38 27.07
CA GLY A 389 4.83 26.63 28.10
C GLY A 389 4.09 25.57 28.91
N VAL A 390 4.46 24.31 28.68
CA VAL A 390 4.75 23.30 29.72
C VAL A 390 5.80 22.33 29.14
N GLY A 391 7.10 22.47 29.49
CA GLY A 391 8.06 21.37 29.39
C GLY A 391 9.33 21.52 28.55
N ALA A 392 9.55 22.60 27.79
CA ALA A 392 10.85 22.81 27.14
C ALA A 392 11.89 23.18 28.20
N ASN A 393 12.97 22.40 28.32
CA ASN A 393 13.99 22.65 29.32
C ASN A 393 14.71 23.99 29.04
N PRO A 394 15.25 24.69 30.06
CA PRO A 394 15.87 26.00 29.87
C PRO A 394 16.96 26.04 28.78
N TRP A 395 17.75 24.96 28.66
CA TRP A 395 18.82 24.83 27.67
C TRP A 395 18.31 24.61 26.23
N GLU A 396 17.13 24.00 26.05
CA GLU A 396 16.52 23.83 24.72
C GLU A 396 15.95 25.16 24.21
N GLN A 397 15.24 25.89 25.07
CA GLN A 397 14.73 27.23 24.73
C GLN A 397 15.86 28.20 24.37
N ALA A 398 16.96 28.12 25.12
CA ALA A 398 18.13 28.93 24.88
C ALA A 398 18.88 28.53 23.60
N PHE A 399 18.92 27.24 23.27
CA PHE A 399 19.47 26.76 22.00
C PHE A 399 18.67 27.28 20.80
N ASP A 400 17.34 27.20 20.85
CA ASP A 400 16.47 27.72 19.78
C ASP A 400 16.65 29.24 19.60
N GLY A 401 16.75 29.98 20.72
CA GLY A 401 17.06 31.41 20.70
C GLY A 401 18.45 31.71 20.12
N ALA A 402 19.45 30.88 20.43
CA ALA A 402 20.80 30.99 19.89
C ALA A 402 20.84 30.72 18.38
N LEU A 403 20.09 29.74 17.88
CA LEU A 403 19.97 29.47 16.44
C LEU A 403 19.37 30.66 15.68
N GLU A 404 18.36 31.30 16.24
CA GLU A 404 17.76 32.49 15.63
C GLU A 404 18.74 33.67 15.56
N LEU A 405 19.56 33.85 16.60
CA LEU A 405 20.65 34.84 16.59
C LEU A 405 21.73 34.49 15.55
N VAL A 406 22.05 33.22 15.37
CA VAL A 406 22.99 32.76 14.33
C VAL A 406 22.43 33.02 12.92
N ARG A 407 21.12 32.80 12.68
CA ARG A 407 20.48 33.17 11.40
C ARG A 407 20.57 34.66 11.09
N GLN A 408 20.56 35.50 12.13
CA GLN A 408 20.79 36.93 12.03
C GLN A 408 22.27 37.32 11.97
N ASN A 409 23.17 36.35 11.79
CA ASN A 409 24.62 36.51 11.72
C ASN A 409 25.26 37.06 13.01
N LYS A 410 24.64 36.80 14.17
CA LYS A 410 25.08 37.25 15.50
C LYS A 410 25.57 36.08 16.35
N LEU A 411 26.76 35.58 16.06
CA LEU A 411 27.36 34.46 16.78
C LEU A 411 27.73 34.79 18.24
N ALA A 412 28.34 35.95 18.48
CA ALA A 412 28.77 36.32 19.83
C ALA A 412 27.61 36.43 20.84
N PRO A 413 26.48 37.09 20.51
CA PRO A 413 25.29 37.08 21.37
C PRO A 413 24.66 35.69 21.56
N ALA A 414 24.72 34.83 20.53
CA ALA A 414 24.22 33.46 20.63
C ALA A 414 25.03 32.61 21.61
N MET A 415 26.36 32.75 21.57
CA MET A 415 27.28 32.10 22.51
C MET A 415 27.12 32.65 23.93
N GLU A 416 27.00 33.97 24.08
CA GLU A 416 26.82 34.62 25.38
C GLU A 416 25.53 34.16 26.07
N LEU A 417 24.46 33.97 25.30
CA LEU A 417 23.18 33.45 25.81
C LEU A 417 23.32 32.03 26.38
N LEU A 418 24.07 31.14 25.70
CA LEU A 418 24.31 29.78 26.19
C LEU A 418 25.31 29.76 27.36
N GLU A 419 26.30 30.65 27.36
CA GLU A 419 27.26 30.79 28.47
C GLU A 419 26.60 31.30 29.75
N GLN A 420 25.67 32.26 29.64
CA GLN A 420 24.87 32.74 30.77
C GLN A 420 24.03 31.60 31.36
N GLY A 421 23.35 30.82 30.53
CA GLY A 421 22.60 29.65 30.99
C GLY A 421 23.48 28.57 31.64
N LEU A 422 24.68 28.36 31.11
CA LEU A 422 25.67 27.45 31.71
C LEU A 422 26.19 27.96 33.07
N ALA A 423 26.35 29.27 33.24
CA ALA A 423 26.78 29.88 34.49
C ALA A 423 25.72 29.75 35.61
N ASP A 424 24.45 29.85 35.23
CA ASP A 424 23.31 29.71 36.16
C ASP A 424 23.01 28.26 36.54
N ALA A 425 23.47 27.28 35.75
CA ALA A 425 23.25 25.87 35.98
C ALA A 425 23.93 25.37 37.28
N ARG A 426 23.13 24.75 38.16
CA ARG A 426 23.57 24.31 39.48
C ARG A 426 23.84 22.82 39.52
N GLU A 427 23.07 22.04 38.76
CA GLU A 427 23.19 20.59 38.77
C GLU A 427 24.18 20.07 37.71
N PRO A 428 24.86 18.95 37.96
CA PRO A 428 25.75 18.33 36.98
C PRO A 428 25.03 17.99 35.66
N ARG A 429 23.80 17.49 35.77
CA ARG A 429 22.91 17.23 34.62
C ARG A 429 22.67 18.49 33.79
N GLU A 430 22.24 19.58 34.42
CA GLU A 430 21.95 20.83 33.71
C GLU A 430 23.18 21.35 32.98
N ARG A 431 24.33 21.41 33.67
CA ARG A 431 25.60 21.85 33.08
C ARG A 431 26.01 21.02 31.87
N PHE A 432 25.75 19.72 31.92
CA PHE A 432 26.00 18.82 30.79
C PHE A 432 25.17 19.21 29.57
N TYR A 433 23.85 19.39 29.75
CA TYR A 433 22.97 19.75 28.64
C TYR A 433 23.24 21.14 28.08
N TRP A 434 23.62 22.11 28.92
CA TRP A 434 24.08 23.42 28.46
C TRP A 434 25.34 23.33 27.59
N ARG A 435 26.35 22.55 28.02
CA ARG A 435 27.56 22.32 27.20
C ARG A 435 27.27 21.59 25.90
N LEU A 436 26.33 20.64 25.92
CA LEU A 436 25.89 19.95 24.72
C LEU A 436 25.19 20.91 23.73
N ALA A 437 24.36 21.82 24.23
CA ALA A 437 23.74 22.88 23.42
C ALA A 437 24.81 23.78 22.78
N THR A 438 25.84 24.19 23.53
CA THR A 438 26.98 24.94 22.98
C THR A 438 27.72 24.16 21.89
N ALA A 439 28.00 22.87 22.10
CA ALA A 439 28.69 22.04 21.11
C ALA A 439 27.86 21.87 19.82
N ARG A 440 26.54 21.74 19.93
CA ARG A 440 25.62 21.71 18.78
C ARG A 440 25.65 23.04 18.00
N LEU A 441 25.64 24.18 18.70
CA LEU A 441 25.73 25.50 18.07
C LEU A 441 27.05 25.67 17.31
N LEU A 442 28.17 25.21 17.88
CA LEU A 442 29.47 25.21 17.24
C LEU A 442 29.51 24.33 15.98
N LYS A 443 28.82 23.19 15.99
CA LYS A 443 28.68 22.31 14.82
C LYS A 443 27.91 23.00 13.68
N GLU A 444 26.79 23.66 14.01
CA GLU A 444 25.96 24.38 13.02
C GLU A 444 26.66 25.60 12.42
N THR A 445 27.47 26.30 13.21
CA THR A 445 28.22 27.48 12.76
C THR A 445 29.50 27.14 11.97
N GLY A 446 29.77 25.85 11.75
CA GLY A 446 30.90 25.36 10.95
C GLY A 446 32.20 25.13 11.72
N LEU A 447 32.23 25.36 13.04
CA LEU A 447 33.37 25.12 13.93
C LEU A 447 33.46 23.64 14.36
N LYS A 448 33.46 22.74 13.36
CA LYS A 448 33.32 21.28 13.55
C LYS A 448 34.43 20.65 14.39
N ALA A 449 35.67 21.14 14.29
CA ALA A 449 36.80 20.59 15.06
C ALA A 449 36.64 20.87 16.57
N LEU A 450 36.24 22.09 16.93
CA LEU A 450 36.00 22.48 18.32
C LEU A 450 34.77 21.76 18.89
N ALA A 451 33.71 21.62 18.08
CA ALA A 451 32.52 20.86 18.47
C ALA A 451 32.86 19.37 18.75
N ALA A 452 33.71 18.76 17.92
CA ALA A 452 34.12 17.36 18.10
C ALA A 452 34.91 17.14 19.40
N GLU A 453 35.83 18.05 19.75
CA GLU A 453 36.57 18.00 21.01
C GLU A 453 35.62 18.10 22.22
N GLN A 454 34.71 19.08 22.21
CA GLN A 454 33.72 19.27 23.28
C GLN A 454 32.79 18.04 23.43
N ILE A 455 32.35 17.44 22.33
CA ILE A 455 31.52 16.22 22.36
C ILE A 455 32.31 15.03 22.93
N GLN A 456 33.60 14.91 22.58
CA GLN A 456 34.44 13.84 23.10
C GLN A 456 34.66 13.98 24.61
N ASP A 457 34.88 15.20 25.10
CA ASP A 457 34.99 15.49 26.53
C ASP A 457 33.68 15.19 27.27
N LEU A 458 32.53 15.55 26.69
CA LEU A 458 31.21 15.23 27.24
C LEU A 458 30.99 13.71 27.31
N LYS A 459 31.42 12.97 26.28
CA LYS A 459 31.33 11.50 26.24
C LYS A 459 32.17 10.84 27.34
N ASN A 460 33.39 11.33 27.55
CA ASN A 460 34.27 10.86 28.63
C ASN A 460 33.69 11.17 30.02
N GLN A 461 32.98 12.29 30.18
CA GLN A 461 32.37 12.70 31.45
C GLN A 461 31.17 11.82 31.87
N ILE A 462 30.49 11.17 30.91
CA ILE A 462 29.36 10.27 31.18
C ILE A 462 29.83 8.84 31.49
N GLN A 463 30.94 8.39 30.90
CA GLN A 463 31.44 7.03 31.10
C GLN A 463 31.90 6.81 32.55
N GLY A 464 31.01 6.24 33.37
CA GLY A 464 31.31 5.82 34.76
C GLY A 464 30.65 6.62 35.88
N ARG A 465 29.74 7.58 35.59
CA ARG A 465 28.99 8.28 36.65
C ARG A 465 27.81 7.45 37.17
N VAL A 466 27.66 7.43 38.49
CA VAL A 466 26.49 6.89 39.20
C VAL A 466 25.41 7.96 39.25
N LEU A 467 24.14 7.55 39.28
CA LEU A 467 22.97 8.44 39.30
C LEU A 467 23.04 9.48 40.43
N ASP A 468 23.63 9.11 41.56
CA ASP A 468 23.81 9.95 42.75
C ASP A 468 24.69 11.19 42.51
N ASP A 469 25.71 11.04 41.67
CA ASP A 469 26.61 12.14 41.28
C ASP A 469 26.08 12.94 40.10
N TRP A 470 24.99 12.48 39.48
CA TRP A 470 24.40 13.05 38.27
C TRP A 470 23.19 13.94 38.60
N GLU A 471 22.28 13.44 39.43
CA GLU A 471 21.03 14.11 39.84
C GLU A 471 20.79 14.01 41.36
N PRO A 472 21.64 14.66 42.18
CA PRO A 472 21.53 14.58 43.64
C PRO A 472 20.23 15.18 44.19
N ALA A 473 19.58 16.08 43.45
CA ALA A 473 18.30 16.65 43.86
C ALA A 473 17.14 15.66 43.72
N LEU A 474 17.17 14.79 42.70
CA LEU A 474 16.17 13.74 42.51
C LEU A 474 16.22 12.75 43.67
N ILE A 475 17.42 12.37 44.11
CA ILE A 475 17.59 11.50 45.28
C ILE A 475 17.05 12.15 46.54
N LYS A 476 17.38 13.43 46.78
CA LYS A 476 16.82 14.17 47.92
C LYS A 476 15.30 14.31 47.85
N GLN A 477 14.71 14.36 46.64
CA GLN A 477 13.26 14.34 46.48
C GLN A 477 12.67 12.96 46.79
N LEU A 478 13.30 11.89 46.32
CA LEU A 478 12.89 10.52 46.62
C LEU A 478 13.00 10.21 48.12
N GLU A 479 14.07 10.65 48.78
CA GLU A 479 14.26 10.53 50.24
C GLU A 479 13.28 11.36 51.07
N ARG A 480 12.73 12.45 50.50
CA ARG A 480 11.70 13.29 51.17
C ARG A 480 10.28 12.75 50.99
N LEU A 481 10.07 11.93 49.96
CA LEU A 481 8.77 11.34 49.61
C LEU A 481 8.60 9.92 50.16
N ALA A 482 9.70 9.26 50.51
CA ALA A 482 9.75 8.07 51.36
C ALA A 482 9.62 8.47 52.84
#